data_AF-A0A921JFN6-F1
#
_entry.id   AF-A0A921JFN6-F1
#
_cell.length_a   1.000
_cell.length_b   1.000
_cell.length_c   1.000
_cell.angle_alpha   90.00
_cell.angle_beta   90.00
_cell.angle_gamma   90.00
#
_symmetry.space_group_name_H-M   'P 1'
#
loop_
_entity.id
_entity.type
_entity.pdbx_description
1 polymer ?
#
loop_
_entity_poly.entity_id
_entity_poly.type
_entity_poly.pdbx_seq_one_letter_code
_entity_poly.pdbx_strand_id
1 'polypeptide(L)'
;MPTVVQPNNLVVDTDQKVIDYLVGVAVRPRIPFERGTSVNITNRSQIPGGTGWWDVGVVIECPDGGPTCWILVLNTDGSTSVVAIPKAHLAAR
;
A
#
# COMPACT_ATOMS: atom_id res chain seq x y z
N MET A 1 28.74 12.70 -9.56
CA MET A 1 27.49 12.07 -9.07
C MET A 1 26.36 13.08 -9.26
N PRO A 2 25.18 12.71 -9.79
CA PRO A 2 24.12 13.69 -10.04
C PRO A 2 23.38 14.00 -8.74
N THR A 3 23.37 15.28 -8.34
CA THR A 3 22.64 15.78 -7.18
C THR A 3 21.21 16.11 -7.60
N VAL A 4 20.23 15.43 -7.01
CA VAL A 4 18.81 15.79 -7.16
C VAL A 4 18.46 16.77 -6.05
N VAL A 5 18.20 18.03 -6.40
CA VAL A 5 17.81 19.08 -5.45
C VAL A 5 16.29 19.28 -5.52
N GLN A 6 15.61 19.14 -4.38
CA GLN A 6 14.18 19.43 -4.21
C GLN A 6 13.94 20.44 -3.07
N PRO A 7 12.80 21.16 -3.05
CA PRO A 7 12.69 22.51 -2.49
C PRO A 7 12.68 22.63 -0.95
N ASN A 8 13.03 21.56 -0.22
CA ASN A 8 13.03 21.53 1.26
C ASN A 8 14.39 21.16 1.87
N ASN A 9 15.51 21.56 1.25
CA ASN A 9 16.87 21.56 1.84
C ASN A 9 17.35 20.27 2.53
N LEU A 10 16.76 19.12 2.22
CA LEU A 10 17.26 17.82 2.68
C LEU A 10 18.28 17.33 1.66
N VAL A 11 19.54 17.60 1.94
CA VAL A 11 20.66 17.12 1.13
C VAL A 11 20.88 15.64 1.45
N VAL A 12 20.49 14.78 0.51
CA VAL A 12 20.64 13.32 0.58
C VAL A 12 22.00 12.95 -0.01
N ASP A 13 23.05 12.98 0.83
CA ASP A 13 24.45 12.86 0.39
C ASP A 13 25.13 11.52 0.73
N THR A 14 24.41 10.55 1.28
CA THR A 14 24.97 9.23 1.59
C THR A 14 24.01 8.11 1.24
N ASP A 15 24.53 6.95 0.86
CA ASP A 15 23.74 5.75 0.56
C ASP A 15 22.81 5.40 1.73
N GLN A 16 23.27 5.61 2.97
CA GLN A 16 22.45 5.44 4.17
C GLN A 16 21.26 6.42 4.23
N LYS A 17 21.45 7.69 3.86
CA LYS A 17 20.35 8.68 3.82
C LYS A 17 19.37 8.41 2.68
N VAL A 18 19.85 7.85 1.55
CA VAL A 18 18.97 7.37 0.48
C VAL A 18 18.14 6.19 0.97
N ILE A 19 18.74 5.23 1.67
CA ILE A 19 18.04 4.09 2.29
C ILE A 19 17.03 4.59 3.32
N ASP A 20 17.42 5.48 4.24
CA ASP A 20 16.53 6.02 5.26
C ASP A 20 15.40 6.85 4.66
N TYR A 21 15.65 7.56 3.54
CA TYR A 21 14.62 8.26 2.78
C TYR A 21 13.67 7.28 2.09
N LEU A 22 14.17 6.24 1.43
CA LEU A 22 13.36 5.22 0.77
C LEU A 22 12.53 4.42 1.78
N VAL A 23 13.11 4.05 2.92
CA VAL A 23 12.42 3.45 4.06
C VAL A 23 11.39 4.44 4.61
N GLY A 24 11.73 5.71 4.80
CA GLY A 24 10.81 6.73 5.28
C GLY A 24 9.65 7.01 4.32
N VAL A 25 9.85 6.93 3.00
CA VAL A 25 8.78 7.08 1.99
C VAL A 25 7.96 5.79 1.88
N ALA A 26 8.57 4.62 2.02
CA ALA A 26 7.86 3.32 2.03
C ALA A 26 7.05 3.10 3.32
N VAL A 27 7.49 3.66 4.44
CA VAL A 27 6.85 3.54 5.77
C VAL A 27 5.84 4.66 6.02
N ARG A 28 5.92 5.80 5.31
CA ARG A 28 4.89 6.84 5.39
C ARG A 28 3.57 6.29 4.81
N PRO A 29 2.49 6.18 5.60
CA PRO A 29 1.19 5.77 5.09
C PRO A 29 0.73 6.86 4.13
N ARG A 30 0.70 6.56 2.83
CA ARG A 30 0.41 7.62 1.85
C ARG A 30 -1.02 8.13 1.93
N ILE A 31 -1.98 7.39 2.49
CA ILE A 31 -3.34 7.84 2.83
C ILE A 31 -3.84 6.90 3.93
N PRO A 32 -4.44 7.36 5.05
CA PRO A 32 -5.19 6.46 5.92
C PRO A 32 -6.37 5.94 5.10
N PHE A 33 -6.34 4.65 4.76
CA PHE A 33 -7.46 3.99 4.14
C PHE A 33 -8.55 3.80 5.20
N GLU A 34 -9.59 4.62 5.14
CA GLU A 34 -10.72 4.51 6.07
C GLU A 34 -11.59 3.29 5.75
N ARG A 35 -12.22 2.70 6.76
CA ARG A 35 -13.21 1.63 6.57
C ARG A 35 -14.29 2.10 5.59
N GLY A 36 -14.61 1.25 4.62
CA GLY A 36 -15.59 1.51 3.56
C GLY A 36 -15.00 2.13 2.31
N THR A 37 -13.74 2.57 2.32
CA THR A 37 -13.08 3.14 1.15
C THR A 37 -12.79 2.06 0.11
N SER A 38 -13.09 2.33 -1.15
CA SER A 38 -12.67 1.46 -2.25
C SER A 38 -11.23 1.74 -2.64
N VAL A 39 -10.45 0.67 -2.84
CA VAL A 39 -9.02 0.73 -3.11
C VAL A 39 -8.67 -0.16 -4.29
N ASN A 40 -7.64 0.23 -5.03
CA ASN A 40 -7.03 -0.61 -6.04
C ASN A 40 -5.91 -1.45 -5.40
N ILE A 41 -5.85 -2.73 -5.74
CA ILE A 41 -4.81 -3.67 -5.33
C ILE A 41 -3.73 -3.65 -6.41
N THR A 42 -2.58 -3.05 -6.10
CA THR A 42 -1.49 -2.85 -7.06
C THR A 42 -0.52 -4.03 -7.13
N ASN A 43 -0.53 -4.91 -6.13
CA ASN A 43 0.29 -6.11 -6.09
C ASN A 43 -0.47 -7.27 -5.43
N ARG A 44 -0.53 -8.41 -6.14
CA ARG A 44 -1.27 -9.61 -5.73
C ARG A 44 -0.39 -10.76 -5.27
N SER A 45 0.92 -10.58 -5.14
CA SER A 45 1.86 -11.66 -4.82
C SER A 45 1.52 -12.42 -3.52
N GLN A 46 0.76 -11.80 -2.62
CA GLN A 46 0.34 -12.36 -1.33
C GLN A 46 -1.14 -12.83 -1.30
N ILE A 47 -1.86 -12.70 -2.42
CA ILE A 47 -3.28 -13.06 -2.51
C ILE A 47 -3.38 -14.43 -3.20
N PRO A 48 -4.09 -15.41 -2.60
CA PRO A 48 -4.33 -16.70 -3.23
C PRO A 48 -4.98 -16.56 -4.61
N GLY A 49 -4.60 -17.44 -5.54
CA GLY A 49 -5.22 -17.49 -6.87
C GLY A 49 -6.74 -17.63 -6.79
N GLY A 50 -7.47 -16.88 -7.63
CA GLY A 50 -8.94 -16.83 -7.61
C GLY A 50 -9.56 -15.84 -6.62
N THR A 51 -8.75 -15.27 -5.71
CA THR A 51 -9.21 -14.26 -4.74
C THR A 51 -8.97 -12.85 -5.26
N GLY A 52 -9.98 -11.97 -5.19
CA GLY A 52 -9.88 -10.57 -5.61
C GLY A 52 -9.63 -10.34 -7.10
N TRP A 53 -10.40 -11.02 -7.96
CA TRP A 53 -10.21 -11.06 -9.42
C TRP A 53 -10.10 -9.68 -10.10
N TRP A 54 -10.75 -8.65 -9.53
CA TRP A 54 -10.90 -7.33 -10.15
C TRP A 54 -9.84 -6.30 -9.74
N ASP A 55 -8.80 -6.69 -9.01
CA ASP A 55 -7.76 -5.78 -8.48
C ASP A 55 -8.35 -4.60 -7.69
N VAL A 56 -9.52 -4.82 -7.09
CA VAL A 56 -10.27 -3.84 -6.33
C VAL A 56 -10.77 -4.51 -5.07
N GLY A 57 -10.78 -3.74 -3.98
CA GLY A 57 -11.42 -4.15 -2.75
C GLY A 57 -11.99 -2.97 -1.97
N VAL A 58 -12.63 -3.31 -0.87
CA VAL A 58 -13.17 -2.35 0.10
C VAL A 58 -12.44 -2.54 1.42
N VAL A 59 -11.97 -1.45 2.00
CA VAL A 59 -11.27 -1.50 3.28
C VAL A 59 -12.25 -1.85 4.39
N ILE A 60 -11.99 -2.93 5.10
CA ILE A 60 -12.72 -3.28 6.32
C ILE A 60 -12.03 -2.68 7.53
N GLU A 61 -10.71 -2.74 7.57
CA GLU A 61 -9.93 -2.22 8.69
C GLU A 61 -8.49 -1.98 8.28
N CYS A 62 -7.95 -0.82 8.64
CA CYS A 62 -6.54 -0.48 8.45
C CYS A 62 -6.01 0.10 9.77
N PRO A 63 -5.30 -0.69 10.59
CA PRO A 63 -4.72 -0.21 11.84
C PRO A 63 -3.71 0.91 11.57
N ASP A 64 -3.78 2.03 12.30
CA ASP A 64 -2.95 3.22 12.04
C ASP A 64 -1.44 3.01 12.28
N GLY A 65 -1.04 1.96 12.99
CA GLY A 65 0.36 1.56 13.16
C GLY A 65 0.77 0.30 12.39
N GLY A 66 -0.18 -0.38 11.75
CA GLY A 66 0.07 -1.66 11.06
C GLY A 66 0.49 -1.45 9.59
N PRO A 67 1.39 -2.28 9.04
CA PRO A 67 1.74 -2.25 7.62
C PRO A 67 0.64 -2.85 6.74
N THR A 68 -0.38 -3.47 7.33
CA THR A 68 -1.38 -4.30 6.65
C THR A 68 -2.78 -3.74 6.84
N CYS A 69 -3.62 -3.91 5.83
CA CYS A 69 -5.04 -3.63 5.85
C CYS A 69 -5.84 -4.90 5.57
N TRP A 70 -7.01 -5.01 6.18
CA TRP A 70 -8.01 -6.04 5.88
C TRP A 70 -8.95 -5.52 4.81
N ILE A 71 -8.92 -6.17 3.65
CA ILE A 71 -9.64 -5.75 2.45
C ILE A 71 -10.66 -6.83 2.09
N LEU A 72 -11.91 -6.43 1.92
CA LEU A 72 -12.95 -7.26 1.34
C LEU A 72 -12.80 -7.23 -0.18
N VAL A 73 -12.71 -8.41 -0.79
CA VAL A 73 -12.54 -8.57 -2.22
C VAL A 73 -13.58 -9.52 -2.80
N LEU A 74 -13.88 -9.36 -4.09
CA LEU A 74 -14.76 -10.25 -4.84
C LEU A 74 -13.95 -11.35 -5.55
N ASN A 75 -14.35 -12.60 -5.34
CA ASN A 75 -13.73 -13.77 -5.93
C ASN A 75 -14.35 -14.09 -7.31
N THR A 76 -13.70 -14.97 -8.05
CA THR A 76 -14.14 -15.40 -9.39
C THR A 76 -15.49 -16.07 -9.45
N ASP A 77 -15.85 -16.77 -8.38
CA ASP A 77 -17.12 -17.48 -8.23
C ASP A 77 -18.25 -16.54 -7.75
N GLY A 78 -17.98 -15.25 -7.61
CA GLY A 78 -18.92 -14.26 -7.10
C GLY A 78 -19.03 -14.23 -5.58
N SER A 79 -18.29 -15.08 -4.86
CA SER A 79 -18.19 -15.01 -3.40
C SER A 79 -17.31 -13.83 -2.96
N THR A 80 -17.38 -13.46 -1.69
CA THR A 80 -16.50 -12.43 -1.12
C THR A 80 -15.56 -13.04 -0.08
N SER A 81 -14.39 -12.45 0.08
CA SER A 81 -13.40 -12.88 1.06
C SER A 81 -12.68 -11.69 1.64
N VAL A 82 -12.25 -11.80 2.90
CA VAL A 82 -11.42 -10.80 3.55
C VAL A 82 -9.97 -11.26 3.47
N VAL A 83 -9.12 -10.40 2.92
CA VAL A 83 -7.70 -10.66 2.75
C VAL A 83 -6.86 -9.59 3.43
N ALA A 84 -5.75 -10.02 4.03
CA ALA A 84 -4.73 -9.13 4.54
C ALA A 84 -3.83 -8.68 3.39
N ILE A 85 -3.79 -7.37 3.11
CA ILE A 85 -2.96 -6.78 2.06
C ILE A 85 -2.08 -5.67 2.67
N PRO A 86 -0.76 -5.66 2.41
CA PRO A 86 0.09 -4.56 2.82
C PRO A 86 -0.39 -3.22 2.25
N LYS A 87 -0.35 -2.15 3.06
CA LYS A 87 -0.69 -0.78 2.64
C LYS A 87 0.09 -0.33 1.40
N ALA A 88 1.34 -0.78 1.27
CA ALA A 88 2.19 -0.49 0.11
C ALA A 88 1.67 -1.11 -1.21
N HIS A 89 0.79 -2.12 -1.13
CA HIS A 89 0.18 -2.79 -2.28
C HIS A 89 -1.24 -2.27 -2.56
N LEU A 90 -1.63 -1.17 -1.92
CA LEU A 90 -2.92 -0.53 -2.08
C LEU A 90 -2.73 0.89 -2.61
N ALA A 91 -3.64 1.32 -3.46
CA ALA A 91 -3.76 2.69 -3.91
C ALA A 91 -5.20 3.15 -3.74
N ALA A 92 -5.39 4.44 -3.43
CA ALA A 92 -6.72 5.04 -3.53
C ALA A 92 -7.22 4.94 -4.97
N ARG A 93 -8.52 4.75 -5.12
CA ARG A 93 -9.18 4.65 -6.42
C ARG A 93 -9.57 6.01 -6.97
#